data_AF-A0A6V7NZX2-F1
#
_entry.id   AF-A0A6V7NZX2-F1
#
_cell.length_a   1.000
_cell.length_b   1.000
_cell.length_c   1.000
_cell.angle_alpha   90.00
_cell.angle_beta   90.00
_cell.angle_gamma   90.00
#
_symmetry.space_group_name_H-M   'P 1'
#
loop_
_entity.id
_entity.type
_entity.pdbx_description
1 polymer ?
#
loop_
_entity_poly.entity_id
_entity_poly.type
_entity_poly.pdbx_seq_one_letter_code
_entity_poly.pdbx_strand_id
1 'polypeptide(L)'
;MAPQSPLPKPLPLSTFREERGDRSQAPAPATRGEPRPGADDSKRDLFKRVISYMTVGIDVSSAFSEMVMCSATSDIVLKKMCYLYVGNYARCNPDLALLTINFLQKDCRDEDP
;
A
#
# COMPACT_ATOMS: atom_id res chain seq x y z
N MET A 1 46.65 -31.71 48.78
CA MET A 1 45.83 -30.56 48.36
C MET A 1 44.58 -30.55 49.20
N ALA A 2 44.35 -29.42 49.88
CA ALA A 2 43.34 -29.24 50.90
C ALA A 2 41.91 -29.37 50.34
N PRO A 3 40.96 -29.72 51.22
CA PRO A 3 39.58 -30.09 50.92
C PRO A 3 38.71 -28.86 50.70
N GLN A 4 37.45 -29.09 50.28
CA GLN A 4 36.23 -28.30 50.57
C GLN A 4 35.31 -28.35 49.33
N SER A 5 33.99 -28.42 49.42
CA SER A 5 33.01 -28.75 50.45
C SER A 5 31.67 -28.83 49.70
N PRO A 6 30.76 -29.76 50.03
CA PRO A 6 29.42 -29.78 49.45
C PRO A 6 28.50 -28.75 50.11
N LEU A 7 27.70 -28.06 49.28
CA LEU A 7 26.48 -27.26 49.54
C LEU A 7 26.55 -26.05 50.52
N PRO A 8 25.87 -24.94 50.14
CA PRO A 8 24.99 -24.22 51.05
C PRO A 8 23.52 -24.63 50.87
N LYS A 9 22.85 -24.86 52.00
CA LYS A 9 21.40 -25.10 52.17
C LYS A 9 20.63 -23.75 52.25
N PRO A 10 19.28 -23.76 52.19
CA PRO A 10 18.45 -22.67 51.67
C PRO A 10 18.08 -21.63 52.74
N LEU A 11 17.51 -20.51 52.30
CA LEU A 11 16.62 -19.69 53.13
C LEU A 11 15.38 -19.24 52.34
N PRO A 12 14.18 -19.35 52.92
CA PRO A 12 12.96 -18.70 52.44
C PRO A 12 12.88 -17.29 53.03
N LEU A 13 12.31 -16.33 52.31
CA LEU A 13 11.48 -15.29 52.93
C LEU A 13 10.85 -14.46 51.82
N SER A 14 9.58 -14.73 51.63
CA SER A 14 8.54 -13.81 51.19
C SER A 14 8.93 -12.35 51.45
N THR A 15 9.11 -11.57 50.38
CA THR A 15 8.74 -10.16 50.32
C THR A 15 8.84 -9.70 48.88
N PHE A 16 7.81 -8.94 48.47
CA PHE A 16 7.63 -8.23 47.20
C PHE A 16 7.00 -9.05 46.06
N ARG A 17 5.68 -9.31 46.07
CA ARG A 17 4.51 -8.39 45.95
C ARG A 17 4.36 -7.80 44.54
N GLU A 18 3.22 -8.11 43.92
CA GLU A 18 2.53 -7.40 42.81
C GLU A 18 3.31 -7.37 41.47
N GLU A 19 2.79 -7.77 40.31
CA GLU A 19 1.49 -7.44 39.74
C GLU A 19 1.07 -8.45 38.65
N ARG A 20 -0.24 -8.58 38.52
CA ARG A 20 -0.96 -9.26 37.45
C ARG A 20 -0.51 -8.81 36.06
N GLY A 21 -0.49 -9.74 35.11
CA GLY A 21 -0.28 -9.42 33.69
C GLY A 21 -0.67 -10.57 32.77
N ASP A 22 -1.98 -10.68 32.54
CA ASP A 22 -2.65 -11.50 31.52
C ASP A 22 -2.00 -11.38 30.11
N ARG A 23 -2.10 -12.45 29.31
CA ARG A 23 -1.80 -12.56 27.86
C ARG A 23 -0.33 -12.50 27.41
N SER A 24 0.30 -13.68 27.35
CA SER A 24 1.06 -14.04 26.14
C SER A 24 0.10 -14.64 25.11
N GLN A 25 -0.72 -13.78 24.51
CA GLN A 25 -1.32 -14.08 23.21
C GLN A 25 -0.17 -14.07 22.20
N ALA A 26 0.21 -15.24 21.71
CA ALA A 26 1.02 -15.33 20.50
C ALA A 26 0.33 -14.50 19.41
N PRO A 27 1.03 -13.58 18.70
CA PRO A 27 0.43 -13.01 17.50
C PRO A 27 0.28 -14.16 16.50
N ALA A 28 -0.97 -14.57 16.27
CA ALA A 28 -1.32 -15.41 15.14
C ALA A 28 -0.74 -14.76 13.85
N PRO A 29 -0.24 -15.55 12.88
CA PRO A 29 0.16 -15.00 11.60
C PRO A 29 -1.05 -14.31 10.98
N ALA A 30 -0.93 -13.00 10.80
CA ALA A 30 -1.97 -12.15 10.25
C ALA A 30 -2.49 -12.74 8.94
N THR A 31 -3.79 -12.98 8.95
CA THR A 31 -4.61 -13.45 7.85
C THR A 31 -4.46 -12.56 6.62
N ARG A 32 -4.09 -13.20 5.50
CA ARG A 32 -4.74 -13.08 4.19
C ARG A 32 -5.41 -11.74 3.89
N GLY A 33 -4.66 -10.87 3.18
CA GLY A 33 -5.14 -9.94 2.16
C GLY A 33 -6.54 -9.35 2.30
N GLU A 34 -6.77 -8.49 3.29
CA GLU A 34 -7.86 -7.53 3.21
C GLU A 34 -7.37 -6.30 2.41
N PRO A 35 -8.04 -5.92 1.30
CA PRO A 35 -7.77 -4.65 0.64
C PRO A 35 -8.04 -3.53 1.64
N ARG A 36 -7.04 -2.71 1.96
CA ARG A 36 -7.23 -1.58 2.88
C ARG A 36 -8.27 -0.62 2.28
N PRO A 37 -9.47 -0.43 2.88
CA PRO A 37 -10.59 0.30 2.29
C PRO A 37 -10.44 1.84 2.33
N GLY A 38 -9.25 2.36 2.03
CA GLY A 38 -8.99 3.79 1.88
C GLY A 38 -8.01 4.16 0.77
N ALA A 39 -7.40 3.15 0.13
CA ALA A 39 -6.51 3.38 -0.99
C ALA A 39 -7.30 3.85 -2.22
N ASP A 40 -8.42 3.19 -2.56
CA ASP A 40 -9.18 3.48 -3.79
C ASP A 40 -9.93 4.81 -3.77
N ASP A 41 -10.40 5.28 -2.61
CA ASP A 41 -10.94 6.64 -2.46
C ASP A 41 -9.87 7.71 -2.72
N SER A 42 -8.65 7.49 -2.22
CA SER A 42 -7.53 8.40 -2.46
C SER A 42 -7.16 8.46 -3.95
N LYS A 43 -7.20 7.31 -4.66
CA LYS A 43 -6.99 7.25 -6.12
C LYS A 43 -8.07 8.03 -6.85
N ARG A 44 -9.35 7.81 -6.52
CA ARG A 44 -10.47 8.55 -7.14
C ARG A 44 -10.32 10.05 -6.99
N ASP A 45 -9.93 10.51 -5.82
CA ASP A 45 -9.75 11.94 -5.58
C ASP A 45 -8.55 12.52 -6.33
N LEU A 46 -7.47 11.75 -6.49
CA LEU A 46 -6.37 12.11 -7.37
C LEU A 46 -6.83 12.26 -8.83
N PHE A 47 -7.55 11.30 -9.38
CA PHE A 47 -8.06 11.37 -10.75
C PHE A 47 -8.99 12.57 -10.95
N LYS A 48 -9.92 12.84 -10.02
CA LYS A 48 -10.80 14.02 -10.10
C LYS A 48 -9.98 15.31 -10.17
N ARG A 49 -8.93 15.43 -9.35
CA ARG A 49 -8.04 16.58 -9.34
C ARG A 49 -7.26 16.72 -10.65
N VAL A 50 -6.73 15.62 -11.18
CA VAL A 50 -6.06 15.57 -12.48
C VAL A 50 -6.97 16.04 -13.60
N ILE A 51 -8.19 15.50 -13.70
CA ILE A 51 -9.17 15.92 -14.72
C ILE A 51 -9.53 17.40 -14.55
N SER A 52 -9.71 17.89 -13.31
CA SER A 52 -9.94 19.32 -13.07
C SER A 52 -8.79 20.18 -13.62
N TYR A 53 -7.54 19.81 -13.39
CA TYR A 53 -6.40 20.55 -13.93
C TYR A 53 -6.29 20.45 -15.45
N MET A 54 -6.66 19.32 -16.05
CA MET A 54 -6.74 19.17 -17.50
C MET A 54 -7.75 20.13 -18.12
N THR A 55 -8.91 20.36 -17.48
CA THR A 55 -9.91 21.32 -18.00
C THR A 55 -9.44 22.77 -17.94
N VAL A 56 -8.50 23.09 -17.05
CA VAL A 56 -7.87 24.42 -16.93
C VAL A 56 -6.67 24.56 -17.87
N GLY A 57 -6.13 23.45 -18.40
CA GLY A 57 -4.96 23.43 -19.28
C GLY A 57 -3.62 23.43 -18.52
N ILE A 58 -3.62 23.01 -17.25
CA ILE A 58 -2.39 22.88 -16.46
C ILE A 58 -1.72 21.55 -16.79
N ASP A 59 -0.39 21.58 -16.92
CA ASP A 59 0.41 20.38 -17.10
C ASP A 59 0.41 19.54 -15.82
N VAL A 60 -0.04 18.30 -15.93
CA VAL A 60 -0.12 17.30 -14.86
C VAL A 60 0.73 16.08 -15.18
N SER A 61 1.74 16.24 -16.04
CA SER A 61 2.69 15.19 -16.41
C SER A 61 3.40 14.59 -15.19
N SER A 62 3.58 15.37 -14.12
CA SER A 62 4.16 14.92 -12.85
C SER A 62 3.31 13.86 -12.13
N ALA A 63 1.99 13.85 -12.35
CA ALA A 63 1.08 12.88 -11.75
C ALA A 63 1.04 11.54 -12.52
N PHE A 64 1.78 11.42 -13.62
CA PHE A 64 1.78 10.23 -14.47
C PHE A 64 2.13 8.94 -13.71
N SER A 65 3.13 9.00 -12.83
CA SER A 65 3.55 7.83 -12.05
C SER A 65 2.43 7.33 -11.14
N GLU A 66 1.71 8.26 -10.50
CA GLU A 66 0.56 7.92 -9.66
C GLU A 66 -0.59 7.36 -10.49
N MET A 67 -0.90 7.98 -11.64
CA MET A 67 -1.93 7.54 -12.58
C MET A 67 -1.70 6.09 -13.05
N VAL A 68 -0.46 5.73 -13.40
CA VAL A 68 -0.08 4.39 -13.87
C VAL A 68 -0.04 3.37 -12.74
N MET A 69 0.31 3.76 -11.52
CA MET A 69 0.19 2.85 -10.36
C MET A 69 -1.28 2.57 -10.03
N CYS A 70 -2.15 3.56 -10.19
CA CYS A 70 -3.56 3.44 -9.86
C CYS A 70 -4.36 2.65 -10.88
N SER A 71 -3.85 2.49 -12.10
CA SER A 71 -4.57 1.88 -13.21
C SER A 71 -4.56 0.35 -13.21
N ALA A 72 -3.68 -0.28 -12.43
CA ALA A 72 -3.74 -1.72 -12.10
C ALA A 72 -4.90 -2.05 -11.11
N THR A 73 -5.99 -1.28 -11.18
CA THR A 73 -7.18 -1.44 -10.34
C THR A 73 -8.30 -2.09 -11.16
N SER A 74 -9.14 -2.86 -10.49
CA SER A 74 -10.35 -3.45 -11.08
C SER A 74 -11.50 -2.44 -11.22
N ASP A 75 -11.34 -1.20 -10.72
CA ASP A 75 -12.36 -0.16 -10.86
C ASP A 75 -12.40 0.43 -12.29
N ILE A 76 -13.47 0.10 -13.01
CA ILE A 76 -13.74 0.54 -14.39
C ILE A 76 -13.79 2.07 -14.50
N VAL A 77 -14.26 2.77 -13.46
CA VAL A 77 -14.36 4.24 -13.48
C VAL A 77 -12.95 4.85 -13.47
N LEU A 78 -12.04 4.31 -12.66
CA LEU A 78 -10.65 4.73 -12.63
C LEU A 78 -9.94 4.45 -13.96
N LYS A 79 -10.19 3.27 -14.57
CA LYS A 79 -9.69 2.98 -15.92
C LYS A 79 -10.14 4.04 -16.92
N LYS A 80 -11.44 4.35 -17.01
CA LYS A 80 -11.98 5.37 -17.93
C LYS A 80 -11.33 6.74 -17.73
N MET A 81 -11.13 7.16 -16.48
CA MET A 81 -10.44 8.41 -16.17
C MET A 81 -8.97 8.39 -16.65
N CYS A 82 -8.30 7.25 -16.52
CA CYS A 82 -6.94 7.05 -17.01
C CYS A 82 -6.86 7.11 -18.54
N TYR A 83 -7.77 6.43 -19.25
CA TYR A 83 -7.86 6.52 -20.70
C TYR A 83 -8.13 7.95 -21.18
N LEU A 84 -9.01 8.69 -20.51
CA LEU A 84 -9.27 10.10 -20.81
C LEU A 84 -8.01 10.95 -20.68
N TYR A 85 -7.25 10.76 -19.59
CA TYR A 85 -5.98 11.45 -19.38
C TYR A 85 -4.99 11.18 -20.51
N VAL A 86 -4.77 9.89 -20.83
CA VAL A 86 -3.79 9.49 -21.85
C VAL A 86 -4.19 10.00 -23.23
N GLY A 87 -5.47 9.89 -23.60
CA GLY A 87 -5.96 10.37 -24.89
C GLY A 87 -5.82 11.88 -25.07
N ASN A 88 -6.00 12.65 -24.00
CA ASN A 88 -5.81 14.10 -24.03
C ASN A 88 -4.31 14.46 -24.10
N TYR A 89 -3.47 13.81 -23.29
CA TYR A 89 -2.04 14.10 -23.24
C TYR A 89 -1.26 13.58 -24.45
N ALA A 90 -1.71 12.50 -25.07
CA ALA A 90 -0.99 11.89 -26.20
C ALA A 90 -0.86 12.82 -27.42
N ARG A 91 -1.75 13.81 -27.55
CA ARG A 91 -1.67 14.81 -28.63
C ARG A 91 -0.62 15.88 -28.38
N CYS A 92 -0.39 16.25 -27.12
CA CYS A 92 0.53 17.31 -26.74
C CYS A 92 1.91 16.77 -26.34
N ASN A 93 1.98 15.53 -25.84
CA ASN A 93 3.17 14.92 -25.27
C ASN A 93 3.33 13.48 -25.81
N PRO A 94 4.00 13.29 -26.97
CA PRO A 94 4.16 11.97 -27.59
C PRO A 94 5.02 11.01 -26.74
N ASP A 95 6.01 11.52 -26.01
CA ASP A 95 6.82 10.70 -25.08
C ASP A 95 5.99 10.09 -23.96
N LEU A 96 5.03 10.85 -23.43
CA LEU A 96 4.10 10.36 -22.42
C LEU A 96 3.20 9.26 -23.00
N ALA A 97 2.72 9.46 -24.23
CA ALA A 97 1.93 8.45 -24.93
C ALA A 97 2.71 7.14 -25.06
N LEU A 98 3.98 7.21 -25.47
CA LEU A 98 4.87 6.06 -25.63
C LEU A 98 5.06 5.30 -24.32
N LEU A 99 5.29 6.01 -23.21
CA LEU A 99 5.41 5.42 -21.87
C LEU A 99 4.13 4.68 -21.46
N THR A 100 2.97 5.18 -21.89
CA THR A 100 1.68 4.60 -21.50
C THR A 100 1.37 3.31 -22.25
N ILE A 101 1.99 3.04 -23.40
CA ILE A 101 1.76 1.81 -24.19
C ILE A 101 2.05 0.55 -23.37
N ASN A 102 3.13 0.54 -22.60
CA ASN A 102 3.48 -0.61 -21.74
C ASN A 102 2.44 -0.85 -20.65
N PHE A 103 1.84 0.21 -20.13
CA PHE A 103 0.74 0.09 -19.17
C PHE A 103 -0.53 -0.45 -19.86
N LEU A 104 -0.91 0.11 -21.00
CA LEU A 104 -2.10 -0.31 -21.76
C LEU A 104 -2.03 -1.78 -22.17
N GLN A 105 -0.84 -2.27 -22.55
CA GLN A 105 -0.64 -3.69 -22.86
C GLN A 105 -0.86 -4.60 -21.65
N LYS A 106 -0.54 -4.14 -20.43
CA LYS A 106 -0.84 -4.89 -19.21
C LYS A 106 -2.34 -4.87 -18.91
N ASP A 107 -3.00 -3.73 -19.08
CA ASP A 107 -4.46 -3.62 -18.87
C ASP A 107 -5.25 -4.53 -19.82
N CYS A 108 -4.84 -4.62 -21.10
CA CYS A 108 -5.45 -5.54 -22.07
C CYS A 108 -5.21 -7.03 -21.78
N ARG A 109 -4.29 -7.37 -20.88
CA ARG A 109 -4.05 -8.75 -20.42
C ARG A 109 -4.85 -9.09 -19.17
N ASP A 110 -5.45 -8.09 -18.53
CA ASP A 110 -6.35 -8.30 -17.40
C ASP A 110 -7.65 -8.91 -17.94
N GLU A 111 -8.10 -10.01 -17.33
CA GLU A 111 -9.25 -10.80 -17.80
C GLU A 111 -10.60 -10.17 -17.43
N ASP A 112 -10.60 -9.09 -16.63
CA ASP A 112 -11.81 -8.39 -16.21
C ASP A 112 -12.12 -7.19 -17.14
N PRO A 113 -13.26 -7.22 -17.86
CA PRO A 113 -13.64 -6.25 -18.90
C PRO A 113 -14.00 -4.83 -18.41
#